data_AF-A0A6N2CK20-F1
#
_entry.id   AF-A0A6N2CK20-F1
#
_cell.length_a   1.000
_cell.length_b   1.000
_cell.length_c   1.000
_cell.angle_alpha   90.00
_cell.angle_beta   90.00
_cell.angle_gamma   90.00
#
_symmetry.space_group_name_H-M   'P 1'
#
loop_
_entity.id
_entity.type
_entity.pdbx_description
1 polymer ?
#
loop_
_entity_poly.entity_id
_entity_poly.type
_entity_poly.pdbx_seq_one_letter_code
_entity_poly.pdbx_strand_id
1 'polypeptide(L)'
;MGQYNLKLATKPLSEIEQSLLNCCEGRRFKTIMADPPWQFQNRTGKVAPEHKRLNRYSTMSLDEICDLPVEEIADDTAHLYLWVPNALLPDGLRVMEEWGFQYKSNIIWHKIRKDGGSDGRGVGFYFRNVTEVLLFGVRGKNARTLAPGRSQVNMIQSRKREHSRKPDEQYRLIESCSPGPYFELFSRGVRKDWTVWGNQADDAYTPSWATYKNHSQSVA
;
A
#
# COMPACT_ATOMS: atom_id res chain seq x y z
N MET A 1 13.86 -21.30 19.62
CA MET A 1 13.28 -20.03 20.08
C MET A 1 13.04 -19.16 18.87
N GLY A 2 11.80 -18.74 18.64
CA GLY A 2 11.38 -17.99 17.44
C GLY A 2 10.04 -18.49 16.89
N GLN A 3 8.99 -18.44 17.72
CA GLN A 3 7.61 -18.60 17.25
C GLN A 3 6.93 -17.24 17.39
N TYR A 4 6.85 -16.47 16.31
CA TYR A 4 5.99 -15.27 16.26
C TYR A 4 5.24 -15.22 14.92
N ASN A 5 4.34 -16.19 14.73
CA ASN A 5 3.30 -16.12 13.71
C ASN A 5 2.00 -15.64 14.39
N LEU A 6 1.69 -14.34 14.33
CA LEU A 6 0.40 -13.80 14.78
C LEU A 6 -0.02 -12.57 13.95
N LYS A 7 -1.18 -12.72 13.30
CA LYS A 7 -1.85 -11.78 12.38
C LYS A 7 -2.18 -10.46 13.08
N LEU A 8 -1.82 -9.32 12.48
CA LEU A 8 -2.04 -7.98 13.06
C LEU A 8 -3.52 -7.69 13.41
N ALA A 9 -4.53 -8.13 12.64
CA ALA A 9 -5.93 -7.80 12.99
C ALA A 9 -6.59 -8.67 14.07
N THR A 10 -5.81 -9.43 14.84
CA THR A 10 -6.29 -10.03 16.10
C THR A 10 -5.59 -9.46 17.32
N LYS A 11 -4.60 -8.58 17.12
CA LYS A 11 -3.88 -7.94 18.22
C LYS A 11 -4.60 -6.64 18.61
N PRO A 12 -4.58 -6.26 19.90
CA PRO A 12 -4.96 -4.92 20.31
C PRO A 12 -4.21 -3.87 19.50
N LEU A 13 -4.87 -2.76 19.16
CA LEU A 13 -4.27 -1.66 18.39
C LEU A 13 -2.95 -1.18 19.01
N SER A 14 -2.88 -1.07 20.33
CA SER A 14 -1.65 -0.70 21.06
C SER A 14 -0.46 -1.62 20.80
N GLU A 15 -0.68 -2.92 20.57
CA GLU A 15 0.39 -3.84 20.20
C GLU A 15 0.84 -3.65 18.74
N ILE A 16 -0.09 -3.27 17.86
CA ILE A 16 0.20 -2.96 16.46
C ILE A 16 1.05 -1.68 16.39
N GLU A 17 0.63 -0.64 17.09
CA GLU A 17 1.34 0.65 17.20
C GLU A 17 2.75 0.45 17.76
N GLN A 18 2.88 -0.26 18.88
CA GLN A 18 4.19 -0.53 19.48
C GLN A 18 5.08 -1.35 18.55
N SER A 19 4.52 -2.32 17.82
CA SER A 19 5.27 -3.10 16.83
C SER A 19 5.80 -2.23 15.68
N LEU A 20 5.01 -1.25 15.22
CA LEU A 20 5.43 -0.30 14.20
C LEU A 20 6.60 0.56 14.70
N LEU A 21 6.45 1.14 15.88
CA LEU A 21 7.49 1.98 16.48
C LEU A 21 8.78 1.20 16.75
N ASN A 22 8.67 -0.04 17.25
CA ASN A 22 9.82 -0.90 17.50
C ASN A 22 10.58 -1.24 16.22
N CYS A 23 9.90 -1.49 15.10
CA CYS A 23 10.52 -1.76 13.80
C CYS A 23 11.38 -0.57 13.31
N CYS A 24 11.00 0.64 13.69
CA CYS A 24 11.70 1.84 13.28
C CYS A 24 12.98 2.09 14.09
N GLU A 25 13.09 1.54 15.31
CA GLU A 25 14.24 1.72 16.21
C GLU A 25 14.61 3.21 16.41
N GLY A 26 13.58 4.06 16.53
CA GLY A 26 13.75 5.52 16.65
C GLY A 26 14.18 6.25 15.38
N ARG A 27 14.36 5.54 14.25
CA ARG A 27 14.64 6.16 12.95
C ARG A 27 13.38 6.83 12.39
N ARG A 28 13.57 7.96 11.72
CA ARG A 28 12.53 8.67 10.97
C ARG A 28 12.80 8.62 9.47
N PHE A 29 11.73 8.67 8.69
CA PHE A 29 11.75 8.40 7.26
C PHE A 29 11.30 9.60 6.45
N LYS A 30 12.08 9.95 5.41
CA LYS A 30 11.75 11.04 4.49
C LYS A 30 10.73 10.63 3.44
N THR A 31 10.56 9.33 3.22
CA THR A 31 9.56 8.81 2.30
C THR A 31 8.91 7.56 2.87
N ILE A 32 7.59 7.60 2.97
CA ILE A 32 6.76 6.49 3.42
C ILE A 32 5.87 6.05 2.27
N MET A 33 5.79 4.75 2.02
CA MET A 33 4.79 4.13 1.15
C MET A 33 3.90 3.22 1.99
N ALA A 34 2.59 3.26 1.77
CA ALA A 34 1.64 2.43 2.51
C ALA A 34 0.60 1.80 1.58
N ASP A 35 0.27 0.52 1.82
CA ASP A 35 -0.87 -0.18 1.22
C ASP A 35 -1.77 -0.78 2.31
N PRO A 36 -2.56 0.06 3.02
CA PRO A 36 -3.36 -0.40 4.15
C PRO A 36 -4.33 -1.53 3.78
N PRO A 37 -4.64 -2.44 4.71
CA PRO A 37 -5.59 -3.51 4.49
C PRO A 37 -7.03 -2.99 4.66
N TRP A 38 -7.46 -2.10 3.77
CA TRP A 38 -8.75 -1.39 3.86
C TRP A 38 -9.96 -2.31 4.05
N GLN A 39 -10.77 -2.04 5.08
CA GLN A 39 -12.08 -2.65 5.24
C GLN A 39 -13.13 -1.89 4.42
N PHE A 40 -13.87 -2.60 3.57
CA PHE A 40 -14.99 -2.01 2.81
C PHE A 40 -16.29 -2.10 3.62
N GLN A 41 -17.00 -0.97 3.78
CA GLN A 41 -18.35 -0.98 4.34
C GLN A 41 -19.37 -1.45 3.31
N ASN A 42 -20.05 -2.56 3.58
CA ASN A 42 -21.10 -3.09 2.69
C ASN A 42 -22.43 -2.37 2.93
N ARG A 43 -22.61 -1.19 2.31
CA ARG A 43 -23.81 -0.36 2.53
C ARG A 43 -25.10 -0.83 1.82
N THR A 44 -25.05 -1.79 0.90
CA THR A 44 -26.19 -2.09 0.01
C THR A 44 -26.93 -3.40 0.25
N GLY A 45 -26.56 -4.21 1.26
CA GLY A 45 -27.27 -5.46 1.59
C GLY A 45 -27.26 -6.56 0.50
N LYS A 46 -26.80 -6.26 -0.72
CA LYS A 46 -26.50 -7.24 -1.76
C LYS A 46 -25.11 -7.76 -1.53
N VAL A 47 -25.03 -8.84 -0.75
CA VAL A 47 -23.87 -9.70 -0.57
C VAL A 47 -22.59 -8.91 -0.33
N ALA A 48 -22.28 -8.75 0.94
CA ALA A 48 -20.93 -8.46 1.37
C ALA A 48 -19.89 -9.33 0.60
N PRO A 49 -18.72 -8.81 0.22
CA PRO A 49 -17.59 -9.61 -0.25
C PRO A 49 -17.21 -10.73 0.72
N GLU A 50 -17.79 -10.77 1.90
CA GLU A 50 -17.75 -11.82 2.92
C GLU A 50 -18.36 -13.17 2.48
N HIS A 51 -18.70 -13.35 1.20
CA HIS A 51 -18.76 -14.69 0.60
C HIS A 51 -17.46 -15.42 0.90
N LYS A 52 -17.56 -16.51 1.67
CA LYS A 52 -16.57 -17.46 2.24
C LYS A 52 -15.25 -17.72 1.48
N ARG A 53 -15.06 -17.21 0.26
CA ARG A 53 -13.83 -17.23 -0.55
C ARG A 53 -12.92 -16.00 -0.39
N LEU A 54 -13.35 -14.90 0.22
CA LEU A 54 -12.60 -13.63 0.33
C LEU A 54 -12.04 -13.32 1.73
N ASN A 55 -12.29 -14.19 2.72
CA ASN A 55 -11.78 -14.09 4.09
C ASN A 55 -10.28 -14.45 4.20
N ARG A 56 -9.46 -13.93 3.27
CA ARG A 56 -8.08 -14.37 3.03
C ARG A 56 -7.03 -13.51 3.75
N TYR A 57 -7.38 -12.27 4.13
CA TYR A 57 -6.51 -11.39 4.91
C TYR A 57 -7.34 -10.56 5.89
N SER A 58 -6.76 -10.36 7.06
CA SER A 58 -7.17 -9.41 8.09
C SER A 58 -7.24 -7.99 7.52
N THR A 59 -8.40 -7.33 7.61
CA THR A 59 -8.59 -5.91 7.26
C THR A 59 -8.57 -5.03 8.50
N MET A 60 -8.33 -3.73 8.33
CA MET A 60 -8.45 -2.70 9.35
C MET A 60 -9.58 -1.74 8.99
N SER A 61 -10.34 -1.31 9.98
CA SER A 61 -11.28 -0.21 9.87
C SER A 61 -10.55 1.09 9.54
N LEU A 62 -11.29 2.10 9.04
CA LEU A 62 -10.70 3.40 8.74
C LEU A 62 -10.08 4.04 9.98
N ASP A 63 -10.76 4.01 11.12
CA ASP A 63 -10.27 4.63 12.36
C ASP A 63 -8.98 3.94 12.83
N GLU A 64 -8.91 2.61 12.82
CA GLU A 64 -7.67 1.88 13.15
C GLU A 64 -6.50 2.23 12.22
N ILE A 65 -6.76 2.53 10.94
CA ILE A 65 -5.71 2.96 10.00
C ILE A 65 -5.27 4.39 10.34
N CYS A 66 -6.22 5.29 10.61
CA CYS A 66 -5.93 6.68 10.99
C CYS A 66 -5.10 6.75 12.29
N ASP A 67 -5.43 5.90 13.27
CA ASP A 67 -4.82 5.91 14.60
C ASP A 67 -3.35 5.40 14.61
N LEU A 68 -2.85 4.83 13.50
CA LEU A 68 -1.45 4.42 13.43
C LEU A 68 -0.49 5.61 13.60
N PRO A 69 0.59 5.47 14.40
CA PRO A 69 1.51 6.55 14.73
C PRO A 69 2.51 6.83 13.59
N VAL A 70 2.01 7.00 12.36
CA VAL A 70 2.83 7.27 11.17
C VAL A 70 3.54 8.62 11.28
N GLU A 71 2.93 9.58 11.98
CA GLU A 71 3.55 10.89 12.24
C GLU A 71 4.87 10.76 13.04
N GLU A 72 4.95 9.80 13.97
CA GLU A 72 6.15 9.60 14.81
C GLU A 72 7.34 9.07 14.02
N ILE A 73 7.07 8.28 12.97
CA ILE A 73 8.10 7.68 12.12
C ILE A 73 8.42 8.51 10.88
N ALA A 74 7.58 9.49 10.52
CA ALA A 74 7.85 10.40 9.41
C ALA A 74 8.83 11.49 9.84
N ASP A 75 9.83 11.83 9.02
CA ASP A 75 10.72 12.98 9.23
C ASP A 75 9.93 14.32 9.17
N ASP A 76 10.52 15.41 9.64
CA ASP A 76 9.86 16.74 9.68
C ASP A 76 9.49 17.22 8.28
N THR A 77 10.30 16.86 7.28
CA THR A 77 10.03 17.08 5.86
C THR A 77 10.01 15.73 5.16
N ALA A 78 8.80 15.27 4.81
CA ALA A 78 8.60 13.90 4.32
C ALA A 78 7.55 13.82 3.21
N HIS A 79 7.62 12.74 2.43
CA HIS A 79 6.65 12.36 1.43
C HIS A 79 5.87 11.12 1.87
N LEU A 80 4.58 11.08 1.52
CA LEU A 80 3.71 9.92 1.69
C LEU A 80 3.16 9.48 0.33
N TYR A 81 3.29 8.19 0.04
CA TYR A 81 2.67 7.49 -1.07
C TYR A 81 1.66 6.49 -0.53
N LEU A 82 0.36 6.78 -0.65
CA LEU A 82 -0.71 5.97 -0.06
C LEU A 82 -1.56 5.29 -1.14
N TRP A 83 -1.55 3.96 -1.19
CA TRP A 83 -2.43 3.20 -2.07
C TRP A 83 -3.87 3.20 -1.55
N VAL A 84 -4.79 3.62 -2.41
CA VAL A 84 -6.22 3.76 -2.08
C VAL A 84 -7.08 3.14 -3.19
N PRO A 85 -7.98 2.21 -2.86
CA PRO A 85 -9.00 1.74 -3.80
C PRO A 85 -9.89 2.90 -4.27
N ASN A 86 -10.31 2.92 -5.54
CA ASN A 86 -11.10 4.03 -6.09
C ASN A 86 -12.35 4.39 -5.27
N ALA A 87 -12.99 3.40 -4.64
CA ALA A 87 -14.20 3.61 -3.84
C ALA A 87 -13.94 4.26 -2.47
N LEU A 88 -12.69 4.25 -2.00
CA LEU A 88 -12.27 4.73 -0.68
C LEU A 88 -11.42 6.00 -0.79
N LEU A 89 -11.49 6.73 -1.91
CA LEU A 89 -10.71 7.95 -2.11
C LEU A 89 -10.92 8.99 -0.97
N PRO A 90 -12.15 9.27 -0.50
CA PRO A 90 -12.35 10.19 0.64
C PRO A 90 -11.67 9.69 1.92
N ASP A 91 -11.77 8.39 2.19
CA ASP A 91 -11.16 7.73 3.36
C ASP A 91 -9.63 7.83 3.31
N GLY A 92 -9.04 7.63 2.13
CA GLY A 92 -7.61 7.81 1.91
C GLY A 92 -7.12 9.24 2.15
N LEU A 93 -7.92 10.26 1.79
CA LEU A 93 -7.58 11.65 2.09
C LEU A 93 -7.62 11.94 3.60
N ARG A 94 -8.60 11.37 4.31
CA ARG A 94 -8.65 11.46 5.78
C ARG A 94 -7.42 10.82 6.41
N VAL A 95 -7.02 9.62 5.99
CA VAL A 95 -5.81 8.96 6.51
C VAL A 95 -4.56 9.82 6.32
N MET A 96 -4.40 10.48 5.17
CA MET A 96 -3.26 11.39 4.96
C MET A 96 -3.27 12.55 5.97
N GLU A 97 -4.44 13.16 6.19
CA GLU A 97 -4.60 14.26 7.14
C GLU A 97 -4.26 13.83 8.57
N GLU A 98 -4.82 12.71 9.04
CA GLU A 98 -4.59 12.18 10.39
C GLU A 98 -3.12 11.78 10.62
N TRP A 99 -2.43 11.31 9.57
CA TRP A 99 -0.98 11.04 9.63
C TRP A 99 -0.10 12.29 9.48
N GLY A 100 -0.69 13.48 9.37
CA GLY A 100 0.04 14.75 9.28
C GLY A 100 0.58 15.08 7.88
N PHE A 101 0.01 14.52 6.82
CA PHE A 101 0.39 14.77 5.42
C PHE A 101 -0.70 15.54 4.66
N GLN A 102 -0.28 16.61 3.99
CA GLN A 102 -1.15 17.33 3.09
C GLN A 102 -1.14 16.70 1.70
N TYR A 103 -2.31 16.33 1.17
CA TYR A 103 -2.46 15.87 -0.22
C TYR A 103 -1.97 16.92 -1.22
N LYS A 104 -1.26 16.47 -2.27
CA LYS A 104 -0.77 17.33 -3.36
C LYS A 104 -1.16 16.86 -4.75
N SER A 105 -1.05 15.55 -5.00
CA SER A 105 -1.39 14.96 -6.29
C SER A 105 -1.55 13.45 -6.13
N ASN A 106 -1.78 12.75 -7.22
CA ASN A 106 -1.90 11.29 -7.24
C ASN A 106 -1.23 10.73 -8.49
N ILE A 107 -0.86 9.46 -8.43
CA ILE A 107 -0.41 8.65 -9.56
C ILE A 107 -1.48 7.57 -9.79
N ILE A 108 -1.90 7.37 -11.03
CA ILE A 108 -2.86 6.34 -11.39
C ILE A 108 -2.13 5.09 -11.86
N TRP A 109 -2.44 3.94 -11.26
CA TRP A 109 -2.07 2.66 -11.86
C TRP A 109 -3.18 2.18 -12.77
N HIS A 110 -2.94 2.20 -14.08
CA HIS A 110 -3.81 1.61 -15.08
C HIS A 110 -3.40 0.17 -15.40
N LYS A 111 -4.30 -0.77 -15.13
CA LYS A 111 -4.12 -2.21 -15.35
C LYS A 111 -4.41 -2.55 -16.80
N ILE A 112 -3.39 -3.01 -17.50
CA ILE A 112 -3.45 -3.29 -18.94
C ILE A 112 -3.41 -4.79 -19.26
N ARG A 113 -3.91 -5.14 -20.45
CA ARG A 113 -3.77 -6.45 -21.10
C ARG A 113 -2.45 -6.49 -21.90
N LYS A 114 -2.16 -7.64 -22.51
CA LYS A 114 -0.96 -7.82 -23.35
C LYS A 114 -0.95 -6.89 -24.58
N ASP A 115 -2.12 -6.53 -25.08
CA ASP A 115 -2.30 -5.60 -26.21
C ASP A 115 -2.28 -4.12 -25.80
N GLY A 116 -2.04 -3.80 -24.53
CA GLY A 116 -2.00 -2.43 -24.01
C GLY A 116 -3.37 -1.83 -23.66
N GLY A 117 -4.48 -2.48 -24.03
CA GLY A 117 -5.82 -2.04 -23.63
C GLY A 117 -6.14 -2.35 -22.17
N SER A 118 -7.20 -1.79 -21.60
CA SER A 118 -7.58 -2.00 -20.19
C SER A 118 -7.92 -3.47 -19.87
N ASP A 119 -7.55 -3.96 -18.67
CA ASP A 119 -7.75 -5.35 -18.22
C ASP A 119 -9.23 -5.79 -18.22
N GLY A 120 -10.19 -4.86 -18.06
CA GLY A 120 -11.65 -5.09 -18.18
C GLY A 120 -12.27 -6.03 -17.13
N ARG A 121 -11.45 -6.80 -16.42
CA ARG A 121 -11.83 -7.83 -15.43
C ARG A 121 -11.99 -7.30 -14.01
N GLY A 122 -11.87 -5.98 -13.82
CA GLY A 122 -12.05 -5.32 -12.53
C GLY A 122 -13.45 -5.53 -11.94
N VAL A 123 -13.53 -5.74 -10.64
CA VAL A 123 -14.81 -5.73 -9.91
C VAL A 123 -15.11 -4.30 -9.47
N GLY A 124 -16.34 -3.84 -9.67
CA GLY A 124 -16.85 -2.56 -9.19
C GLY A 124 -18.36 -2.44 -9.42
N PHE A 125 -19.07 -1.71 -8.56
CA PHE A 125 -20.53 -1.62 -8.59
C PHE A 125 -21.05 -0.70 -9.70
N TYR A 126 -20.34 0.39 -9.99
CA TYR A 126 -20.72 1.37 -11.01
C TYR A 126 -19.88 1.24 -12.30
N PHE A 127 -18.57 1.05 -12.15
CA PHE A 127 -17.64 0.90 -13.26
C PHE A 127 -16.70 -0.28 -13.04
N ARG A 128 -16.17 -0.84 -14.12
CA ARG A 128 -15.11 -1.85 -14.05
C ARG A 128 -13.82 -1.19 -13.60
N ASN A 129 -13.34 -1.55 -12.40
CA ASN A 129 -12.10 -1.00 -11.85
C ASN A 129 -10.86 -1.50 -12.62
N VAL A 130 -10.43 -0.72 -13.61
CA VAL A 130 -9.19 -0.93 -14.36
C VAL A 130 -8.04 -0.05 -13.83
N THR A 131 -8.33 0.80 -12.84
CA THR A 131 -7.34 1.66 -12.17
C THR A 131 -7.28 1.41 -10.67
N GLU A 132 -6.17 1.80 -10.05
CA GLU A 132 -6.05 2.09 -8.61
C GLU A 132 -5.27 3.41 -8.43
N VAL A 133 -5.48 4.09 -7.30
CA VAL A 133 -4.88 5.40 -7.03
C VAL A 133 -3.75 5.25 -6.01
N LEU A 134 -2.61 5.87 -6.30
CA LEU A 134 -1.53 6.11 -5.35
C LEU A 134 -1.51 7.61 -5.03
N LEU A 135 -2.05 7.98 -3.88
CA LEU A 135 -2.03 9.37 -3.42
C LEU A 135 -0.61 9.79 -3.08
N PHE A 136 -0.27 11.05 -3.36
CA PHE A 136 0.98 11.69 -2.99
C PHE A 136 0.71 12.87 -2.07
N GLY A 137 1.27 12.80 -0.87
CA GLY A 137 1.20 13.83 0.15
C GLY A 137 2.56 14.25 0.66
N VAL A 138 2.59 15.40 1.31
CA VAL A 138 3.82 15.97 1.87
C VAL A 138 3.59 16.49 3.28
N ARG A 139 4.62 16.39 4.11
CA ARG A 139 4.72 16.97 5.46
C ARG A 139 5.89 17.95 5.48
N GLY A 140 5.74 19.05 6.23
CA GLY A 140 6.81 20.01 6.46
C GLY A 140 7.04 21.05 5.35
N LYS A 141 8.02 21.91 5.57
CA LYS A 141 8.41 22.97 4.64
C LYS A 141 9.34 22.41 3.58
N ASN A 142 9.25 22.92 2.34
CA ASN A 142 10.15 22.56 1.24
C ASN A 142 10.16 21.06 0.85
N ALA A 143 9.08 20.33 1.12
CA ALA A 143 8.86 18.95 0.67
C ALA A 143 8.53 18.87 -0.83
N ARG A 144 9.46 19.32 -1.67
CA ARG A 144 9.38 19.17 -3.13
C ARG A 144 9.98 17.81 -3.51
N THR A 145 9.43 17.21 -4.56
CA THR A 145 10.07 16.07 -5.23
C THR A 145 11.48 16.42 -5.71
N LEU A 146 12.34 15.40 -5.78
CA LEU A 146 13.64 15.48 -6.41
C LEU A 146 13.51 15.85 -7.89
N ALA A 147 14.60 16.29 -8.52
CA ALA A 147 14.59 16.78 -9.90
C ALA A 147 13.87 15.86 -10.91
N PRO A 148 14.00 14.51 -10.86
CA PRO A 148 13.28 13.61 -11.76
C PRO A 148 11.74 13.71 -11.66
N GLY A 149 11.22 14.11 -10.50
CA GLY A 149 9.78 14.29 -10.28
C GLY A 149 9.15 15.38 -11.13
N ARG A 150 9.94 16.29 -11.72
CA ARG A 150 9.43 17.34 -12.62
C ARG A 150 9.02 16.82 -14.00
N SER A 151 9.61 15.70 -14.43
CA SER A 151 9.32 15.04 -15.71
C SER A 151 8.52 13.75 -15.53
N GLN A 152 8.35 13.27 -14.30
CA GLN A 152 7.59 12.07 -14.00
C GLN A 152 6.10 12.30 -14.27
N VAL A 153 5.51 11.50 -15.16
CA VAL A 153 4.07 11.49 -15.39
C VAL A 153 3.34 10.78 -14.25
N ASN A 154 2.10 11.18 -14.00
CA ASN A 154 1.27 10.65 -12.92
C ASN A 154 0.53 9.35 -13.31
N MET A 155 1.21 8.45 -14.03
CA MET A 155 0.63 7.22 -14.55
C MET A 155 1.64 6.07 -14.47
N ILE A 156 1.18 4.91 -14.01
CA ILE A 156 1.87 3.63 -14.12
C ILE A 156 0.96 2.71 -14.95
N GLN A 157 1.50 2.12 -16.01
CA GLN A 157 0.79 1.11 -16.81
C GLN A 157 1.49 -0.22 -16.68
N SER A 158 0.81 -1.22 -16.14
CA SER A 158 1.36 -2.57 -16.05
C SER A 158 0.26 -3.63 -16.04
N ARG A 159 0.64 -4.87 -16.37
CA ARG A 159 -0.27 -6.00 -16.30
C ARG A 159 -0.52 -6.37 -14.85
N LYS A 160 -1.77 -6.67 -14.52
CA LYS A 160 -2.14 -7.20 -13.21
C LYS A 160 -1.44 -8.54 -12.98
N ARG A 161 -0.93 -8.73 -11.75
CA ARG A 161 -0.25 -9.95 -11.31
C ARG A 161 -1.11 -10.67 -10.27
N GLU A 162 -0.50 -11.31 -9.28
CA GLU A 162 -1.21 -11.96 -8.18
C GLU A 162 -2.19 -10.99 -7.48
N HIS A 163 -3.20 -11.54 -6.82
CA HIS A 163 -4.28 -10.74 -6.23
C HIS A 163 -3.73 -9.67 -5.28
N SER A 164 -4.18 -8.42 -5.46
CA SER A 164 -3.77 -7.26 -4.66
C SER A 164 -2.27 -6.90 -4.74
N ARG A 165 -1.48 -7.50 -5.64
CA ARG A 165 -0.07 -7.12 -5.82
C ARG A 165 0.03 -5.82 -6.65
N LYS A 166 0.66 -4.81 -6.05
CA LYS A 166 0.92 -3.50 -6.66
C LYS A 166 2.05 -3.56 -7.72
N PRO A 167 2.18 -2.57 -8.62
CA PRO A 167 3.23 -2.55 -9.66
C PRO A 167 4.63 -2.37 -9.05
N ASP A 168 5.64 -3.11 -9.53
CA ASP A 168 7.02 -2.94 -9.04
C ASP A 168 7.62 -1.61 -9.53
N GLU A 169 7.05 -1.06 -10.60
CA GLU A 169 7.40 0.25 -11.17
C GLU A 169 7.23 1.39 -10.15
N GLN A 170 6.37 1.22 -9.14
CA GLN A 170 6.17 2.21 -8.07
C GLN A 170 7.48 2.53 -7.35
N TYR A 171 8.34 1.54 -7.12
CA TYR A 171 9.54 1.72 -6.31
C TYR A 171 10.57 2.55 -7.05
N ARG A 172 10.84 2.24 -8.32
CA ARG A 172 11.75 3.03 -9.16
C ARG A 172 11.27 4.48 -9.28
N LEU A 173 9.95 4.66 -9.43
CA LEU A 173 9.34 5.98 -9.43
C LEU A 173 9.63 6.71 -8.12
N ILE A 174 9.30 6.09 -6.98
CA ILE A 174 9.46 6.71 -5.65
C ILE A 174 10.93 7.02 -5.37
N GLU A 175 11.84 6.06 -5.56
CA GLU A 175 13.28 6.19 -5.32
C GLU A 175 13.91 7.30 -6.18
N SER A 176 13.41 7.51 -7.42
CA SER A 176 13.90 8.59 -8.28
C SER A 176 13.33 9.96 -7.93
N CYS A 177 12.10 10.02 -7.42
CA CYS A 177 11.36 11.26 -7.20
C CYS A 177 11.41 11.77 -5.77
N SER A 178 11.82 10.94 -4.80
CA SER A 178 11.72 11.24 -3.38
C SER A 178 12.97 10.82 -2.60
N PRO A 179 13.37 11.61 -1.58
CA PRO A 179 14.55 11.29 -0.79
C PRO A 179 14.31 10.14 0.19
N GLY A 180 15.30 9.27 0.37
CA GLY A 180 15.34 8.32 1.47
C GLY A 180 15.73 8.99 2.81
N PRO A 181 15.72 8.26 3.94
CA PRO A 181 15.43 6.82 4.04
C PRO A 181 13.96 6.48 3.76
N TYR A 182 13.74 5.27 3.23
CA TYR A 182 12.44 4.78 2.76
C TYR A 182 11.81 3.79 3.74
N PHE A 183 10.49 3.90 3.94
CA PHE A 183 9.70 2.98 4.75
C PHE A 183 8.48 2.45 4.00
N GLU A 184 8.26 1.13 4.01
CA GLU A 184 7.06 0.49 3.46
C GLU A 184 6.18 -0.07 4.58
N LEU A 185 5.02 0.55 4.77
CA LEU A 185 3.99 0.15 5.71
C LEU A 185 3.03 -0.85 5.03
N PHE A 186 2.73 -1.94 5.73
CA PHE A 186 1.95 -3.09 5.24
C PHE A 186 2.62 -3.88 4.11
N SER A 187 3.96 -3.95 4.12
CA SER A 187 4.71 -4.69 3.12
C SER A 187 4.40 -6.19 3.14
N ARG A 188 4.51 -6.82 1.96
CA ARG A 188 4.36 -8.27 1.76
C ARG A 188 5.69 -8.98 1.43
N GLY A 189 6.80 -8.28 1.54
CA GLY A 189 8.13 -8.85 1.29
C GLY A 189 9.24 -7.86 1.62
N VAL A 190 10.47 -8.32 1.57
CA VAL A 190 11.64 -7.47 1.79
C VAL A 190 12.03 -6.73 0.51
N ARG A 191 12.57 -5.53 0.69
CA ARG A 191 13.03 -4.68 -0.40
C ARG A 191 14.35 -4.06 0.02
N LYS A 192 15.38 -4.22 -0.81
CA LYS A 192 16.69 -3.60 -0.56
C LYS A 192 16.52 -2.09 -0.42
N ASP A 193 17.21 -1.51 0.56
CA ASP A 193 17.23 -0.07 0.87
C ASP A 193 15.91 0.49 1.44
N TRP A 194 14.93 -0.37 1.75
CA TRP A 194 13.68 -0.02 2.43
C TRP A 194 13.60 -0.70 3.79
N THR A 195 13.23 0.06 4.81
CA THR A 195 12.71 -0.53 6.05
C THR A 195 11.27 -0.95 5.78
N VAL A 196 10.89 -2.17 6.17
CA VAL A 196 9.56 -2.73 5.88
C VAL A 196 8.86 -3.14 7.17
N TRP A 197 7.56 -2.91 7.24
CA TRP A 197 6.70 -3.40 8.31
C TRP A 197 5.44 -4.02 7.72
N GLY A 198 5.09 -5.24 8.13
CA GLY A 198 3.89 -5.91 7.65
C GLY A 198 3.79 -7.38 8.08
N ASN A 199 2.57 -7.94 7.98
CA ASN A 199 2.21 -9.30 8.39
C ASN A 199 2.98 -10.45 7.69
N GLN A 200 3.71 -10.16 6.61
CA GLN A 200 4.34 -11.16 5.74
C GLN A 200 5.79 -10.81 5.39
N ALA A 201 6.46 -10.00 6.20
CA ALA A 201 7.83 -9.54 5.96
C ALA A 201 8.91 -10.58 6.37
N ASP A 202 8.65 -11.87 6.12
CA ASP A 202 9.64 -12.97 6.20
C ASP A 202 9.89 -13.52 4.79
N ASP A 203 11.12 -13.93 4.49
CA ASP A 203 11.65 -14.34 3.16
C ASP A 203 10.91 -15.47 2.41
N ALA A 204 9.81 -16.00 2.95
CA ALA A 204 9.05 -17.12 2.41
C ALA A 204 7.63 -16.71 1.98
N TYR A 205 7.49 -15.92 0.91
CA TYR A 205 6.20 -15.84 0.22
C TYR A 205 5.95 -17.12 -0.56
N THR A 206 5.25 -18.07 0.07
CA THR A 206 4.52 -19.11 -0.64
C THR A 206 3.03 -18.93 -0.36
N PRO A 207 2.17 -18.75 -1.39
CA PRO A 207 0.73 -18.77 -1.20
C PRO A 207 0.32 -20.06 -0.49
N SER A 208 -0.38 -19.97 0.64
CA SER A 208 -0.85 -21.14 1.40
C SER A 208 -2.06 -21.85 0.77
N TRP A 209 -2.36 -21.57 -0.51
CA TRP A 209 -3.48 -22.12 -1.26
C TRP A 209 -3.10 -22.45 -2.71
N ALA A 210 -3.83 -23.39 -3.31
CA ALA A 210 -3.63 -23.79 -4.69
C ALA A 210 -3.75 -22.58 -5.63
N THR A 211 -2.63 -22.22 -6.23
CA THR A 211 -2.51 -21.20 -7.27
C THR A 211 -2.76 -21.84 -8.63
N TYR A 212 -3.33 -21.09 -9.57
CA TYR A 212 -3.63 -21.60 -10.92
C TYR A 212 -2.35 -22.05 -11.63
N LYS A 213 -2.45 -23.13 -12.44
CA LYS A 213 -1.36 -23.88 -13.10
C LYS A 213 -0.35 -23.09 -13.96
N ASN A 214 -0.51 -21.78 -14.14
CA ASN A 214 0.37 -20.98 -14.97
C ASN A 214 1.30 -20.12 -14.11
N HIS A 215 2.13 -20.80 -13.31
CA HIS A 215 3.33 -20.22 -12.75
C HIS A 215 4.39 -20.17 -13.84
N SER A 216 4.65 -19.00 -14.39
CA SER A 216 5.96 -18.73 -14.97
C SER A 216 6.88 -18.29 -13.84
N GLN A 217 7.50 -19.26 -13.15
CA GLN A 217 8.86 -19.04 -12.72
C GLN A 217 9.67 -18.85 -14.01
N SER A 218 10.04 -17.61 -14.33
CA SER A 218 11.17 -17.38 -15.22
C SER A 218 12.31 -16.90 -14.34
N VAL A 219 13.11 -17.87 -13.93
CA VAL A 219 14.50 -17.67 -13.57
C VAL A 219 15.21 -17.12 -14.80
N ALA A 220 15.74 -15.92 -14.70
CA ALA A 220 16.95 -15.42 -15.35
C ALA A 220 17.32 -14.08 -14.71
#